data_AF-A0A1X2ZMD4-F1
#
_entry.id   AF-A0A1X2ZMD4-F1
#
_cell.length_a   1.000
_cell.length_b   1.000
_cell.length_c   1.000
_cell.angle_alpha   90.00
_cell.angle_beta   90.00
_cell.angle_gamma   90.00
#
_symmetry.space_group_name_H-M   'P 1'
#
loop_
_entity.id
_entity.type
_entity.pdbx_description
1 polymer ?
#
loop_
_entity_poly.entity_id
_entity_poly.type
_entity_poly.pdbx_seq_one_letter_code
_entity_poly.pdbx_strand_id
1 'polypeptide(L)'
;MMMLVKYSGSFAGDSWSSVQCEYTLPVGLRPPIEVNGVVCVSNGQTSRMLVVNPNGTIRCANMGAAGSSEGCVGSLCYPIS
;
A
#
# COMPACT_ATOMS: atom_id res chain seq x y z
N MET A 1 -13.20 -9.55 13.03
CA MET A 1 -13.06 -9.96 11.60
C MET A 1 -11.72 -9.45 11.11
N MET A 2 -11.10 -10.07 10.09
CA MET A 2 -9.84 -9.59 9.52
C MET A 2 -10.06 -9.08 8.10
N MET A 3 -9.37 -8.02 7.71
CA MET A 3 -9.30 -7.52 6.34
C MET A 3 -7.93 -7.86 5.75
N LEU A 4 -7.90 -8.37 4.51
CA LEU A 4 -6.68 -8.58 3.74
C LEU A 4 -6.69 -7.64 2.52
N VAL A 5 -5.67 -6.81 2.38
CA VAL A 5 -5.47 -5.95 1.21
C VAL A 5 -4.23 -6.42 0.48
N LYS A 6 -4.36 -6.63 -0.84
CA LYS A 6 -3.25 -7.02 -1.71
C LYS A 6 -3.05 -5.93 -2.75
N TYR A 7 -1.78 -5.65 -3.05
CA TYR A 7 -1.37 -4.80 -4.15
C TYR A 7 -0.52 -5.62 -5.12
N SER A 8 -0.79 -5.46 -6.42
CA SER A 8 0.00 -6.00 -7.51
C SER A 8 -0.05 -5.00 -8.66
N GLY A 9 1.10 -4.49 -9.07
CA GLY A 9 1.18 -3.50 -10.15
C GLY A 9 2.51 -2.76 -10.16
N SER A 10 2.56 -1.67 -10.91
CA SER A 10 3.72 -0.77 -11.02
C SER A 10 3.27 0.69 -11.05
N PHE A 11 4.17 1.59 -10.68
CA PHE A 11 3.98 3.05 -10.74
C PHE A 11 5.33 3.75 -10.86
N ALA A 12 5.33 5.07 -10.99
CA ALA A 12 6.52 5.88 -11.20
C ALA A 12 7.67 5.57 -10.20
N GLY A 13 8.89 5.62 -10.72
CA GLY A 13 10.12 5.30 -10.00
C GLY A 13 10.74 6.50 -9.27
N ASP A 14 10.10 7.66 -9.23
CA ASP A 14 10.67 8.83 -8.57
C ASP A 14 10.54 8.70 -7.05
N SER A 15 11.43 9.39 -6.33
CA SER A 15 11.34 9.51 -4.87
C SER A 15 9.95 10.02 -4.47
N TRP A 16 9.34 9.36 -3.49
CA TRP A 16 7.99 9.70 -2.97
C TRP A 16 6.83 9.52 -3.97
N SER A 17 7.05 8.91 -5.13
CA SER A 17 5.95 8.51 -6.01
C SER A 17 4.96 7.61 -5.27
N SER A 18 3.68 7.75 -5.60
CA SER A 18 2.64 6.90 -5.04
C SER A 18 1.50 6.69 -6.03
N VAL A 19 0.78 5.60 -5.83
CA VAL A 19 -0.48 5.30 -6.50
C VAL A 19 -1.56 5.08 -5.45
N GLN A 20 -2.74 5.65 -5.66
CA GLN A 20 -3.88 5.51 -4.78
C GLN A 20 -4.97 4.70 -5.46
N CYS A 21 -5.60 3.80 -4.70
CA CYS A 21 -6.81 3.11 -5.14
C CYS A 21 -7.94 4.13 -5.34
N GLU A 22 -8.64 4.03 -6.47
CA GLU A 22 -9.79 4.90 -6.80
C GLU A 22 -10.94 4.72 -5.80
N TYR A 23 -11.10 3.51 -5.27
CA TYR A 23 -12.13 3.19 -4.29
C TYR A 23 -11.64 3.40 -2.86
N THR A 24 -12.52 3.95 -2.03
CA THR A 24 -12.34 4.01 -0.59
C THR A 24 -13.11 2.89 0.10
N LEU A 25 -12.53 2.33 1.16
CA LEU A 25 -13.21 1.34 1.97
C LEU A 25 -14.47 1.93 2.64
N PRO A 26 -15.58 1.17 2.69
CA PRO A 26 -16.75 1.54 3.46
C PRO A 26 -16.42 1.54 4.96
N VAL A 27 -17.12 2.37 5.75
CA VAL A 27 -16.82 2.64 7.17
C VAL A 27 -16.59 1.37 7.98
N GLY A 28 -17.43 0.33 7.79
CA GLY A 28 -17.34 -0.93 8.54
C GLY A 28 -16.14 -1.83 8.18
N LEU A 29 -15.32 -1.48 7.18
CA LEU A 29 -14.11 -2.22 6.78
C LEU A 29 -12.81 -1.43 7.00
N ARG A 30 -12.90 -0.21 7.53
CA ARG A 30 -11.73 0.66 7.73
C ARG A 30 -10.94 0.21 8.95
N PRO A 31 -9.60 0.31 8.92
CA PRO A 31 -8.80 0.09 10.12
C PRO A 31 -9.03 1.25 11.12
N PRO A 32 -8.88 1.02 12.43
CA PRO A 32 -9.00 2.08 13.44
C PRO A 32 -7.81 3.06 13.44
N ILE A 33 -6.65 2.62 12.95
CA ILE A 33 -5.40 3.39 12.82
C ILE A 33 -4.83 3.23 11.41
N GLU A 34 -3.86 4.08 11.03
CA GLU A 34 -3.10 3.81 9.81
C GLU A 34 -2.34 2.49 9.96
N VAL A 35 -2.50 1.61 8.96
CA VAL A 35 -1.77 0.34 8.89
C VAL A 35 -0.97 0.31 7.60
N ASN A 36 0.24 -0.23 7.69
CA ASN A 36 1.15 -0.34 6.55
C ASN A 36 1.79 -1.73 6.47
N GLY A 37 2.23 -2.08 5.26
CA GLY A 37 2.93 -3.32 4.98
C GLY A 37 3.92 -3.13 3.83
N VAL A 38 5.02 -3.87 3.87
CA VAL A 38 6.07 -3.81 2.85
C VAL A 38 5.55 -4.36 1.52
N VAL A 39 5.92 -3.70 0.43
CA VAL A 39 5.70 -4.13 -0.94
C VAL A 39 7.06 -4.39 -1.58
N CYS A 40 7.26 -5.61 -2.09
CA CYS A 40 8.51 -6.01 -2.73
C CYS A 40 8.46 -5.71 -4.22
N VAL A 41 9.49 -5.05 -4.74
CA VAL A 41 9.70 -4.81 -6.16
C VAL A 41 10.44 -6.00 -6.78
N SER A 42 10.18 -6.30 -8.05
CA SER A 42 10.84 -7.40 -8.79
C SER A 42 12.37 -7.35 -8.77
N ASN A 43 12.96 -6.15 -8.74
CA ASN A 43 14.42 -5.95 -8.57
C ASN A 43 14.95 -6.14 -7.13
N GLY A 44 14.11 -6.58 -6.19
CA GLY A 44 14.51 -6.83 -4.80
C GLY A 44 14.44 -5.62 -3.87
N GLN A 45 14.01 -4.44 -4.34
CA GLN A 45 13.79 -3.29 -3.47
C GLN A 45 12.56 -3.50 -2.56
N THR A 46 12.65 -2.98 -1.33
CA THR A 46 11.59 -3.02 -0.31
C THR A 46 11.20 -1.64 0.22
N SER A 47 11.63 -0.57 -0.46
CA SER A 47 11.34 0.83 -0.09
C SER A 47 9.88 1.24 -0.34
N ARG A 48 8.99 0.30 -0.67
CA ARG A 48 7.57 0.54 -0.93
C ARG A 48 6.71 0.09 0.23
N MET A 49 5.73 0.91 0.56
CA MET A 49 4.71 0.60 1.56
C MET A 49 3.32 0.66 0.94
N LEU A 50 2.57 -0.43 1.13
CA LEU A 50 1.12 -0.43 1.04
C LEU A 50 0.58 0.15 2.34
N VAL A 51 -0.35 1.09 2.24
CA VAL A 51 -0.91 1.84 3.38
C VAL A 51 -2.43 1.84 3.26
N VAL A 52 -3.11 1.56 4.37
CA VAL A 52 -4.56 1.77 4.51
C VAL A 52 -4.80 2.74 5.65
N ASN A 53 -5.50 3.83 5.33
CA ASN A 53 -5.81 4.89 6.29
C ASN A 53 -7.17 4.66 6.98
N PRO A 54 -7.39 5.23 8.18
CA PRO A 54 -8.69 5.22 8.86
C PRO A 54 -9.82 5.90 8.09
N ASN A 55 -9.51 6.77 7.14
CA ASN A 55 -10.49 7.38 6.24
C ASN A 55 -10.93 6.43 5.10
N GLY A 56 -10.33 5.25 5.00
CA GLY A 56 -10.63 4.22 4.01
C GLY A 56 -9.83 4.31 2.71
N THR A 57 -8.92 5.29 2.57
CA THR A 57 -8.01 5.35 1.40
C THR A 57 -6.96 4.24 1.48
N ILE A 58 -6.61 3.70 0.32
CA ILE A 58 -5.56 2.69 0.14
C ILE A 58 -4.54 3.26 -0.84
N ARG A 59 -3.25 3.26 -0.49
CA ARG A 59 -2.18 3.68 -1.40
C ARG A 59 -0.96 2.78 -1.32
N CYS A 60 -0.20 2.71 -2.40
CA CYS A 60 1.17 2.19 -2.40
C CYS A 60 2.13 3.34 -2.68
N ALA A 61 3.18 3.52 -1.88
CA ALA A 61 4.09 4.67 -1.99
C ALA A 61 5.56 4.29 -1.78
N ASN A 62 6.46 5.01 -2.44
CA ASN A 62 7.90 4.96 -2.19
C ASN A 62 8.24 5.77 -0.91
N MET A 63 9.13 5.26 -0.06
CA MET A 63 9.51 5.87 1.22
C MET A 63 10.92 6.47 1.18
N GLY A 64 11.06 7.64 0.55
CA GLY A 64 12.30 8.44 0.59
C GLY A 64 13.52 7.87 -0.16
N ALA A 65 13.37 6.79 -0.92
CA ALA A 65 14.42 6.17 -1.73
C ALA A 65 14.22 6.41 -3.24
N ALA A 66 15.28 6.18 -4.03
CA ALA A 66 15.15 5.99 -5.47
C ALA A 66 14.14 4.86 -5.73
N GLY A 67 13.00 5.19 -6.34
CA GLY A 67 11.97 4.22 -6.65
C GLY A 67 12.36 3.33 -7.83
N SER A 68 11.40 2.55 -8.31
CA SER A 68 11.55 1.68 -9.48
C SER A 68 10.28 1.71 -10.31
N SER A 69 10.36 1.59 -11.63
CA SER A 69 9.17 1.42 -12.49
C SER A 69 8.75 -0.05 -12.63
N GLU A 70 9.47 -0.98 -12.00
CA GLU A 70 9.18 -2.40 -12.09
C GLU A 70 7.93 -2.81 -11.31
N GLY A 71 7.43 -4.00 -11.66
CA GLY A 71 6.34 -4.65 -10.97
C GLY A 71 6.65 -4.84 -9.49
N CYS A 72 5.63 -4.72 -8.65
CA CYS A 72 5.75 -4.93 -7.23
C CYS A 72 4.48 -5.55 -6.65
N VAL A 73 4.68 -6.35 -5.61
CA VAL A 73 3.63 -7.12 -4.95
C VAL A 73 3.78 -7.04 -3.45
N GLY A 74 2.65 -6.92 -2.76
CA GLY A 74 2.62 -6.91 -1.31
C GLY A 74 1.22 -7.08 -0.76
N SER A 75 1.14 -7.34 0.53
CA SER A 75 -0.13 -7.49 1.22
C SER A 75 -0.02 -7.01 2.65
N LEU A 76 -1.12 -6.49 3.18
CA LEU A 76 -1.25 -6.22 4.61
C LEU A 76 -2.58 -6.75 5.12
N CYS A 77 -2.61 -7.06 6.41
CA CYS A 77 -3.78 -7.58 7.09
C CYS A 77 -3.99 -6.78 8.37
N TYR A 78 -5.25 -6.47 8.69
CA TYR A 78 -5.60 -5.75 9.91
C TYR A 78 -6.93 -6.23 10.49
N PRO A 79 -7.12 -6.12 11.82
CA PRO A 79 -8.39 -6.40 12.45
C PRO A 79 -9.41 -5.29 12.15
N ILE A 80 -10.64 -5.71 11.89
CA ILE A 80 -11.82 -4.84 11.78
C ILE A 80 -12.51 -4.87 13.15
N SER A 81 -12.03 -4.04 14.08
CA SER A 81 -12.62 -3.70 15.39
C SER A 81 -11.68 -2.81 16.18
#